data_AF-A0A3S1HSM3-F1
#
_entry.id   AF-A0A3S1HSM3-F1
#
_cell.length_a   1.000
_cell.length_b   1.000
_cell.length_c   1.000
_cell.angle_alpha   90.00
_cell.angle_beta   90.00
_cell.angle_gamma   90.00
#
_symmetry.space_group_name_H-M   'P 1'
#
loop_
_entity.id
_entity.type
_entity.pdbx_description
1 polymer ?
#
loop_
_entity_poly.entity_id
_entity_poly.type
_entity_poly.pdbx_seq_one_letter_code
_entity_poly.pdbx_strand_id
1 'polypeptide(L)'
;MDSSSSSERDTVVVHGMLVPEGHPSLSPFCLKLETFLTLTKIPYVRSKEFAKSSKGKVPWISYNGEEVADSQFCIEFVKSKFGVDLNRGLSTEQRAVAHAFRIMMDEFHFWCNAYFRFYELDDPVFVKFFPPAELRQQVLDRYAQLLPAQGIGRHSEAEVLALFTANLQAAQDYLGEKAFMMGDSPTEVDCSVFAFLAVLIFYTPRQFERQMGKNYVQEKLPKLFEYFLRMKQLTYPDYSSC
;
A
#
# COMPACT_ATOMS: atom_id res chain seq x y z
N MET A 1 29.47 -29.64 -4.91
CA MET A 1 29.10 -29.10 -3.59
C MET A 1 28.28 -27.87 -3.87
N ASP A 2 26.97 -28.06 -3.94
CA ASP A 2 26.02 -27.05 -4.37
C ASP A 2 25.19 -26.68 -3.15
N SER A 3 25.68 -25.71 -2.36
CA SER A 3 25.09 -25.31 -1.08
C SER A 3 24.30 -24.01 -1.18
N SER A 4 23.92 -23.58 -2.39
CA SER A 4 23.16 -22.35 -2.62
C SER A 4 21.68 -22.57 -2.97
N SER A 5 21.19 -23.81 -3.16
CA SER A 5 19.84 -24.05 -3.67
C SER A 5 18.78 -24.45 -2.63
N SER A 6 19.14 -24.66 -1.36
CA SER A 6 18.19 -25.15 -0.34
C SER A 6 17.49 -24.06 0.47
N SER A 7 17.99 -22.80 0.49
CA SER A 7 17.36 -21.72 1.28
C SER A 7 16.25 -20.96 0.55
N GLU A 8 16.22 -21.02 -0.78
CA GLU A 8 15.16 -20.39 -1.58
C GLU A 8 13.91 -21.26 -1.71
N ARG A 9 14.05 -22.59 -1.55
CA ARG A 9 12.90 -23.46 -1.31
C ARG A 9 12.27 -23.11 0.03
N ASP A 10 10.95 -23.00 0.06
CA ASP A 10 10.13 -22.72 1.24
C ASP A 10 10.19 -21.27 1.78
N THR A 11 10.79 -20.33 1.05
CA THR A 11 10.71 -18.89 1.37
C THR A 11 9.83 -18.15 0.36
N VAL A 12 8.93 -17.29 0.85
CA VAL A 12 8.15 -16.41 -0.05
C VAL A 12 9.07 -15.32 -0.60
N VAL A 13 9.18 -15.22 -1.93
CA VAL A 13 9.89 -14.11 -2.57
C VAL A 13 8.88 -13.08 -3.04
N VAL A 14 8.96 -11.87 -2.52
CA VAL A 14 8.11 -10.74 -2.90
C VAL A 14 8.79 -9.94 -4.01
N HIS A 15 8.19 -9.92 -5.19
CA HIS A 15 8.64 -9.12 -6.32
C HIS A 15 7.87 -7.79 -6.32
N GLY A 16 8.59 -6.70 -6.14
CA GLY A 16 8.02 -5.39 -5.85
C GLY A 16 8.87 -4.23 -6.35
N MET A 17 8.57 -3.03 -5.86
CA MET A 17 9.42 -1.87 -6.09
C MET A 17 10.77 -2.06 -5.38
N LEU A 18 11.86 -1.71 -6.06
CA LEU A 18 13.20 -1.75 -5.47
C LEU A 18 13.35 -0.61 -4.46
N VAL A 19 13.49 -0.98 -3.19
CA VAL A 19 13.73 -0.06 -2.07
C VAL A 19 14.78 -0.67 -1.13
N PRO A 20 15.55 0.14 -0.37
CA PRO A 20 16.50 -0.38 0.60
C PRO A 20 15.83 -1.32 1.62
N GLU A 21 16.63 -2.23 2.19
CA GLU A 21 16.17 -3.09 3.28
C GLU A 21 15.68 -2.26 4.46
N GLY A 22 14.60 -2.70 5.12
CA GLY A 22 13.96 -1.97 6.23
C GLY A 22 13.16 -0.73 5.81
N HIS A 23 13.23 -0.27 4.57
CA HIS A 23 12.42 0.85 4.09
C HIS A 23 11.05 0.37 3.58
N PRO A 24 9.95 1.08 3.88
CA PRO A 24 8.65 0.76 3.31
C PRO A 24 8.65 0.94 1.78
N SER A 25 7.83 0.15 1.08
CA SER A 25 7.66 0.29 -0.36
C SER A 25 6.87 1.55 -0.70
N LEU A 26 7.23 2.20 -1.81
CA LEU A 26 6.46 3.33 -2.35
C LEU A 26 5.14 2.91 -3.03
N SER A 27 4.98 1.62 -3.31
CA SER A 27 3.74 1.07 -3.86
C SER A 27 2.86 0.65 -2.69
N PRO A 28 1.66 1.20 -2.53
CA PRO A 28 0.77 0.82 -1.43
C PRO A 28 0.39 -0.67 -1.54
N PHE A 29 0.33 -1.23 -2.75
CA PHE A 29 0.06 -2.66 -2.91
C PHE A 29 1.21 -3.55 -2.46
N CYS A 30 2.46 -3.16 -2.73
CA CYS A 30 3.64 -3.88 -2.20
C CYS A 30 3.65 -3.81 -0.67
N LEU A 31 3.47 -2.60 -0.13
CA LEU A 31 3.47 -2.36 1.30
C LEU A 31 2.32 -3.10 2.02
N LYS A 32 1.13 -3.19 1.41
CA LYS A 32 -0.01 -3.98 1.89
C LYS A 32 0.36 -5.46 2.05
N LEU A 33 0.93 -6.06 1.00
CA LEU A 33 1.33 -7.47 1.01
C LEU A 33 2.40 -7.74 2.08
N GLU A 34 3.43 -6.90 2.12
CA GLU A 34 4.51 -7.02 3.10
C GLU A 34 4.01 -6.83 4.53
N THR A 35 3.08 -5.89 4.75
CA THR A 35 2.43 -5.70 6.06
C THR A 35 1.70 -6.95 6.50
N PHE A 36 0.95 -7.60 5.59
CA PHE A 36 0.28 -8.86 5.89
C PHE A 36 1.27 -9.96 6.27
N LEU A 37 2.36 -10.12 5.50
CA LEU A 37 3.40 -11.11 5.77
C LEU A 37 4.07 -10.87 7.14
N THR A 38 4.37 -9.62 7.46
CA THR A 38 4.96 -9.24 8.77
C THR A 38 4.00 -9.53 9.93
N LEU A 39 2.73 -9.13 9.83
CA LEU A 39 1.74 -9.36 10.90
C LEU A 39 1.44 -10.84 11.13
N THR A 40 1.48 -11.64 10.06
CA THR A 40 1.31 -13.11 10.13
C THR A 40 2.61 -13.86 10.43
N LYS A 41 3.74 -13.14 10.58
CA LYS A 41 5.07 -13.69 10.85
C LYS A 41 5.53 -14.71 9.80
N ILE A 42 5.07 -14.59 8.57
CA ILE A 42 5.51 -15.43 7.45
C ILE A 42 6.85 -14.86 6.94
N PRO A 43 7.93 -15.66 6.94
CA PRO A 43 9.22 -15.21 6.45
C PRO A 43 9.14 -14.97 4.94
N TYR A 44 9.70 -13.84 4.51
CA TYR A 44 9.80 -13.50 3.10
C TYR A 44 11.09 -12.74 2.82
N VAL A 45 11.50 -12.75 1.56
CA VAL A 45 12.57 -11.89 1.05
C VAL A 45 12.04 -11.04 -0.09
N ARG A 46 12.55 -9.82 -0.24
CA ARG A 46 12.27 -9.01 -1.43
C ARG A 46 13.19 -9.45 -2.56
N SER A 47 12.65 -9.55 -3.76
CA SER A 47 13.47 -9.72 -4.97
C SER A 47 14.42 -8.54 -5.13
N LYS A 48 15.66 -8.83 -5.53
CA LYS A 48 16.69 -7.81 -5.83
C LYS A 48 16.53 -7.22 -7.23
N GLU A 49 15.65 -7.80 -8.04
CA GLU A 49 15.42 -7.40 -9.42
C GLU A 49 13.97 -6.93 -9.60
N PHE A 50 13.79 -5.88 -10.40
CA PHE A 50 12.47 -5.43 -10.76
C PHE A 50 11.91 -6.32 -11.87
N ALA A 51 10.84 -7.04 -11.57
CA ALA A 51 10.10 -7.85 -12.53
C ALA A 51 8.60 -7.61 -12.38
N LYS A 52 7.91 -7.41 -13.51
CA LYS A 52 6.45 -7.38 -13.54
C LYS A 52 5.93 -8.82 -13.62
N SER A 53 4.80 -9.07 -12.97
CA SER A 53 4.07 -10.32 -13.13
C SER A 53 3.54 -10.52 -14.56
N SER A 54 2.99 -11.71 -14.82
CA SER A 54 2.19 -12.01 -16.01
C SER A 54 1.03 -11.03 -16.25
N LYS A 55 0.57 -10.31 -15.22
CA LYS A 55 -0.46 -9.25 -15.31
C LYS A 55 0.12 -7.85 -15.55
N GLY A 56 1.43 -7.73 -15.75
CA GLY A 56 2.12 -6.46 -16.03
C GLY A 56 2.24 -5.52 -14.83
N LYS A 57 2.07 -6.03 -13.60
CA LYS A 57 2.04 -5.24 -12.35
C LYS A 57 2.86 -5.88 -11.24
N VAL A 58 3.18 -5.07 -10.24
CA VAL A 58 3.74 -5.46 -8.93
C VAL A 58 2.75 -5.02 -7.81
N PRO A 59 2.72 -5.68 -6.65
CA PRO A 59 3.53 -6.84 -6.29
C PRO A 59 3.03 -8.15 -6.90
N TRP A 60 3.89 -9.14 -6.86
CA TRP A 60 3.58 -10.56 -7.01
C TRP A 60 4.54 -11.39 -6.15
N ILE A 61 4.22 -12.65 -5.92
CA ILE A 61 5.10 -13.56 -5.17
C ILE A 61 5.49 -14.76 -6.00
N SER A 62 6.70 -15.28 -5.76
CA SER A 62 7.07 -16.63 -6.15
C SER A 62 7.33 -17.47 -4.91
N TYR A 63 6.81 -18.70 -4.89
CA TYR A 63 7.00 -19.65 -3.81
C TYR A 63 7.02 -21.08 -4.37
N ASN A 64 8.13 -21.80 -4.20
CA ASN A 64 8.30 -23.18 -4.67
C ASN A 64 7.91 -23.42 -6.14
N GLY A 65 8.21 -22.45 -7.02
CA GLY A 65 7.92 -22.50 -8.45
C GLY A 65 6.50 -22.05 -8.84
N GLU A 66 5.64 -21.72 -7.86
CA GLU A 66 4.35 -21.09 -8.13
C GLU A 66 4.49 -19.56 -8.13
N GLU A 67 3.92 -18.91 -9.14
CA GLU A 67 3.85 -17.45 -9.24
C GLU A 67 2.42 -16.97 -9.02
N VAL A 68 2.22 -16.04 -8.08
CA VAL A 68 0.91 -15.46 -7.79
C VAL A 68 0.99 -13.96 -7.95
N ALA A 69 0.20 -13.44 -8.89
CA ALA A 69 0.13 -12.02 -9.22
C ALA A 69 -1.07 -11.34 -8.59
N ASP A 70 -0.90 -10.05 -8.25
CA ASP A 70 -1.83 -9.17 -7.51
C ASP A 70 -1.79 -9.34 -5.98
N SER A 71 -1.70 -8.21 -5.26
CA SER A 71 -1.50 -8.18 -3.82
C SER A 71 -2.59 -8.92 -3.02
N GLN A 72 -3.86 -8.85 -3.43
CA GLN A 72 -4.93 -9.54 -2.71
C GLN A 72 -4.86 -11.04 -2.96
N PHE A 73 -4.63 -11.45 -4.20
CA PHE A 73 -4.46 -12.87 -4.53
C PHE A 73 -3.22 -13.48 -3.87
N CYS A 74 -2.12 -12.73 -3.75
CA CYS A 74 -0.95 -13.13 -2.95
C CYS A 74 -1.34 -13.39 -1.48
N ILE A 75 -2.12 -12.49 -0.87
CA ILE A 75 -2.58 -12.65 0.51
C ILE A 75 -3.45 -13.91 0.64
N GLU A 76 -4.42 -14.13 -0.25
CA GLU A 76 -5.25 -15.35 -0.23
C GLU A 76 -4.44 -16.64 -0.41
N PHE A 77 -3.43 -16.63 -1.29
CA PHE A 77 -2.51 -17.75 -1.45
C PHE A 77 -1.77 -18.04 -0.14
N VAL A 78 -1.18 -17.03 0.49
CA VAL A 78 -0.43 -17.19 1.75
C VAL A 78 -1.34 -17.70 2.87
N LYS A 79 -2.55 -17.16 3.00
CA LYS A 79 -3.56 -17.63 3.98
C LYS A 79 -3.85 -19.12 3.82
N SER A 80 -4.16 -19.53 2.59
CA SER A 80 -4.44 -20.93 2.27
C SER A 80 -3.22 -21.82 2.51
N LYS A 81 -2.04 -21.39 2.04
CA LYS A 81 -0.81 -22.18 2.08
C LYS A 81 -0.28 -22.40 3.50
N PHE A 82 -0.37 -21.38 4.36
CA PHE A 82 0.23 -21.39 5.70
C PHE A 82 -0.81 -21.46 6.84
N GLY A 83 -2.11 -21.49 6.54
CA GLY A 83 -3.17 -21.62 7.55
C GLY A 83 -3.35 -20.39 8.44
N VAL A 84 -2.92 -19.21 7.97
CA VAL A 84 -3.03 -17.93 8.68
C VAL A 84 -4.28 -17.16 8.24
N ASP A 85 -4.95 -16.50 9.17
CA ASP A 85 -6.12 -15.65 8.88
C ASP A 85 -6.22 -14.55 9.94
N LEU A 86 -5.90 -13.30 9.58
CA LEU A 86 -6.03 -12.14 10.48
C LEU A 86 -7.50 -11.77 10.72
N ASN A 87 -8.42 -12.24 9.87
CA ASN A 87 -9.86 -12.00 9.97
C ASN A 87 -10.60 -13.15 10.70
N ARG A 88 -9.89 -14.10 11.32
CA ARG A 88 -10.50 -15.30 11.93
C ARG A 88 -11.56 -14.97 12.98
N GLY A 89 -11.36 -13.90 13.76
CA GLY A 89 -12.28 -13.47 14.82
C GLY A 89 -13.43 -12.58 14.36
N LEU A 90 -13.49 -12.20 13.08
CA LEU A 90 -14.50 -11.27 12.58
C LEU A 90 -15.82 -11.96 12.28
N SER A 91 -16.92 -11.32 12.70
CA SER A 91 -18.27 -11.69 12.29
C SER A 91 -18.49 -11.49 10.78
N THR A 92 -19.56 -12.06 10.23
CA THR A 92 -19.94 -11.85 8.83
C THR A 92 -20.12 -10.37 8.49
N GLU A 93 -20.74 -9.61 9.38
CA GLU A 93 -20.92 -8.16 9.22
C GLU A 93 -19.58 -7.43 9.22
N GLN A 94 -18.71 -7.71 10.19
CA GLN A 94 -17.38 -7.09 10.28
C GLN A 94 -16.52 -7.42 9.04
N ARG A 95 -16.61 -8.65 8.51
CA ARG A 95 -15.96 -9.03 7.25
C ARG A 95 -16.48 -8.24 6.06
N ALA A 96 -17.79 -7.99 5.98
CA ALA A 96 -18.37 -7.18 4.92
C ALA A 96 -17.89 -5.72 5.00
N VAL A 97 -17.86 -5.14 6.19
CA VAL A 97 -17.34 -3.78 6.40
C VAL A 97 -15.84 -3.69 6.10
N ALA A 98 -15.04 -4.68 6.54
CA ALA A 98 -13.62 -4.77 6.23
C ALA A 98 -13.37 -4.83 4.72
N HIS A 99 -14.19 -5.61 4.00
CA HIS A 99 -14.13 -5.68 2.56
C HIS A 99 -14.43 -4.31 1.91
N ALA A 100 -15.48 -3.61 2.37
CA ALA A 100 -15.84 -2.29 1.83
C ALA A 100 -14.71 -1.26 2.00
N PHE A 101 -14.12 -1.18 3.20
CA PHE A 101 -12.96 -0.30 3.45
C PHE A 101 -11.75 -0.70 2.62
N ARG A 102 -11.48 -2.00 2.48
CA ARG A 102 -10.39 -2.47 1.62
C ARG A 102 -10.59 -2.01 0.17
N ILE A 103 -11.79 -2.17 -0.39
CA ILE A 103 -12.10 -1.71 -1.76
C ILE A 103 -12.02 -0.18 -1.88
N MET A 104 -12.50 0.56 -0.88
CA MET A 104 -12.37 2.02 -0.84
C MET A 104 -10.90 2.44 -0.93
N MET A 105 -9.99 1.76 -0.22
CA MET A 105 -8.57 2.07 -0.26
C MET A 105 -7.89 1.58 -1.54
N ASP A 106 -8.03 0.29 -1.85
CA ASP A 106 -7.34 -0.39 -2.94
C ASP A 106 -7.72 0.17 -4.32
N GLU A 107 -8.98 0.57 -4.50
CA GLU A 107 -9.48 1.05 -5.79
C GLU A 107 -9.69 2.57 -5.77
N PHE A 108 -10.67 3.07 -5.03
CA PHE A 108 -11.11 4.45 -5.20
C PHE A 108 -10.09 5.47 -4.67
N HIS A 109 -9.57 5.27 -3.47
CA HIS A 109 -8.57 6.15 -2.87
C HIS A 109 -7.23 6.10 -3.62
N PHE A 110 -6.84 4.93 -4.15
CA PHE A 110 -5.68 4.80 -5.02
C PHE A 110 -5.75 5.77 -6.21
N TRP A 111 -6.89 5.80 -6.92
CA TRP A 111 -7.04 6.68 -8.09
C TRP A 111 -7.06 8.16 -7.72
N CYS A 112 -7.65 8.52 -6.58
CA CYS A 112 -7.56 9.87 -6.04
C CYS A 112 -6.10 10.25 -5.74
N ASN A 113 -5.32 9.36 -5.12
CA ASN A 113 -3.91 9.60 -4.86
C ASN A 113 -3.08 9.69 -6.16
N ALA A 114 -3.35 8.83 -7.13
CA ALA A 114 -2.65 8.81 -8.41
C ALA A 114 -2.79 10.14 -9.18
N TYR A 115 -3.94 10.82 -9.06
CA TYR A 115 -4.16 12.14 -9.63
C TYR A 115 -3.13 13.18 -9.17
N PHE A 116 -2.83 13.21 -7.87
CA PHE A 116 -1.87 14.16 -7.28
C PHE A 116 -0.41 13.69 -7.33
N ARG A 117 -0.19 12.38 -7.43
CA ARG A 117 1.15 11.79 -7.40
C ARG A 117 1.86 11.86 -8.75
N PHE A 118 1.14 11.67 -9.85
CA PHE A 118 1.68 11.70 -11.21
C PHE A 118 1.37 13.04 -11.88
N TYR A 119 1.87 14.11 -11.24
CA TYR A 119 1.53 15.49 -11.57
C TYR A 119 2.68 16.24 -12.25
N GLU A 120 3.89 16.16 -11.69
CA GLU A 120 5.08 16.90 -12.16
C GLU A 120 6.26 15.99 -12.44
N LEU A 121 6.97 16.25 -13.54
CA LEU A 121 8.12 15.46 -13.98
C LEU A 121 9.30 15.54 -13.00
N ASP A 122 9.51 16.71 -12.39
CA ASP A 122 10.71 17.01 -11.60
C ASP A 122 10.44 17.02 -10.07
N ASP A 123 9.29 16.52 -9.64
CA ASP A 123 9.01 16.33 -8.22
C ASP A 123 10.11 15.44 -7.58
N PRO A 124 10.73 15.85 -6.45
CA PRO A 124 11.84 15.10 -5.86
C PRO A 124 11.50 13.66 -5.47
N VAL A 125 10.25 13.40 -5.07
CA VAL A 125 9.80 12.04 -4.75
C VAL A 125 9.72 11.21 -6.03
N PHE A 126 9.16 11.77 -7.10
CA PHE A 126 9.07 11.13 -8.40
C PHE A 126 10.44 10.86 -9.04
N VAL A 127 11.36 11.84 -9.00
CA VAL A 127 12.76 11.69 -9.44
C VAL A 127 13.48 10.58 -8.69
N LYS A 128 13.31 10.51 -7.36
CA LYS A 128 13.93 9.47 -6.53
C LYS A 128 13.52 8.06 -6.96
N PHE A 129 12.26 7.87 -7.38
CA PHE A 129 11.72 6.55 -7.68
C PHE A 129 11.76 6.18 -9.17
N PHE A 130 11.82 7.18 -10.04
CA PHE A 130 11.94 7.00 -11.48
C PHE A 130 13.09 7.90 -11.97
N PRO A 131 14.37 7.55 -11.74
CA PRO A 131 15.48 8.45 -12.03
C PRO A 131 15.64 8.86 -13.51
N PRO A 132 15.37 8.00 -14.51
CA PRO A 132 15.39 8.42 -15.91
C PRO A 132 14.19 9.34 -16.22
N ALA A 133 14.45 10.48 -16.87
CA ALA A 133 13.41 11.43 -17.23
C ALA A 133 12.41 10.81 -18.23
N GLU A 134 12.89 9.98 -19.13
CA GLU A 134 12.09 9.27 -20.13
C GLU A 134 11.11 8.29 -19.45
N LEU A 135 11.54 7.64 -18.38
CA LEU A 135 10.68 6.74 -17.60
C LEU A 135 9.59 7.55 -16.86
N ARG A 136 9.95 8.71 -16.30
CA ARG A 136 8.98 9.62 -15.68
C ARG A 136 7.94 10.10 -16.67
N GLN A 137 8.37 10.55 -17.85
CA GLN A 137 7.47 10.99 -18.91
C GLN A 137 6.51 9.87 -19.32
N GLN A 138 7.02 8.64 -19.54
CA GLN A 138 6.18 7.48 -19.85
C GLN A 138 5.14 7.20 -18.75
N VAL A 139 5.49 7.36 -17.48
CA VAL A 139 4.55 7.19 -16.37
C VAL A 139 3.50 8.30 -16.38
N LEU A 140 3.88 9.57 -16.55
CA LEU A 140 2.94 10.69 -16.66
C LEU A 140 1.97 10.51 -17.83
N ASP A 141 2.50 10.23 -19.03
CA ASP A 141 1.69 10.01 -20.24
C ASP A 141 0.70 8.87 -20.05
N ARG A 142 1.15 7.78 -19.39
CA ARG A 142 0.28 6.65 -19.06
C ARG A 142 -0.85 7.07 -18.11
N TYR A 143 -0.56 7.77 -17.03
CA TYR A 143 -1.59 8.17 -16.05
C TYR A 143 -2.52 9.26 -16.58
N ALA A 144 -2.04 10.13 -17.48
CA ALA A 144 -2.86 11.08 -18.22
C ALA A 144 -3.96 10.39 -19.05
N GLN A 145 -3.73 9.16 -19.53
CA GLN A 145 -4.75 8.35 -20.21
C GLN A 145 -5.60 7.53 -19.24
N LEU A 146 -4.99 6.95 -18.19
CA LEU A 146 -5.70 6.06 -17.27
C LEU A 146 -6.66 6.80 -16.34
N LEU A 147 -6.32 8.00 -15.87
CA LEU A 147 -7.15 8.75 -14.93
C LEU A 147 -8.52 9.10 -15.52
N PRO A 148 -8.62 9.66 -16.75
CA PRO A 148 -9.92 9.85 -17.39
C PRO A 148 -10.61 8.53 -17.71
N ALA A 149 -9.88 7.50 -18.15
CA ALA A 149 -10.49 6.20 -18.46
C ALA A 149 -11.18 5.58 -17.23
N GLN A 150 -10.55 5.68 -16.06
CA GLN A 150 -11.12 5.19 -14.80
C GLN A 150 -12.24 6.09 -14.27
N GLY A 151 -12.15 7.41 -14.48
CA GLY A 151 -13.19 8.38 -14.14
C GLY A 151 -12.75 9.50 -13.22
N ILE A 152 -11.80 9.26 -12.31
CA ILE A 152 -11.28 10.30 -11.41
C ILE A 152 -10.70 11.48 -12.18
N GLY A 153 -10.01 11.23 -13.30
CA GLY A 153 -9.43 12.28 -14.14
C GLY A 153 -10.44 13.17 -14.87
N ARG A 154 -11.75 12.91 -14.75
CA ARG A 154 -12.81 13.77 -15.30
C ARG A 154 -13.23 14.90 -14.36
N HIS A 155 -12.82 14.83 -13.10
CA HIS A 155 -13.13 15.83 -12.09
C HIS A 155 -12.06 16.92 -12.03
N SER A 156 -12.44 18.07 -11.49
CA SER A 156 -11.51 19.14 -11.14
C SER A 156 -10.63 18.75 -9.95
N GLU A 157 -9.47 19.39 -9.81
CA GLU A 157 -8.54 19.16 -8.70
C GLU A 157 -9.24 19.29 -7.33
N ALA A 158 -10.08 20.31 -7.14
CA ALA A 158 -10.81 20.54 -5.90
C ALA A 158 -11.81 19.43 -5.59
N GLU A 159 -12.49 18.90 -6.60
CA GLU A 159 -13.39 17.75 -6.46
C GLU A 159 -12.62 16.48 -6.11
N VAL A 160 -11.49 16.21 -6.77
CA VAL A 160 -10.65 15.04 -6.44
C VAL A 160 -10.08 15.16 -5.02
N LEU A 161 -9.67 16.36 -4.60
CA LEU A 161 -9.20 16.60 -3.23
C LEU A 161 -10.33 16.37 -2.20
N ALA A 162 -11.56 16.80 -2.50
CA ALA A 162 -12.72 16.55 -1.64
C ALA A 162 -13.02 15.04 -1.52
N LEU A 163 -12.98 14.30 -2.65
CA LEU A 163 -13.16 12.85 -2.66
C LEU A 163 -12.04 12.14 -1.87
N PHE A 164 -10.79 12.55 -2.09
CA PHE A 164 -9.62 12.03 -1.41
C PHE A 164 -9.76 12.17 0.11
N THR A 165 -10.05 13.38 0.58
CA THR A 165 -10.15 13.70 2.01
C THR A 165 -11.38 13.07 2.66
N ALA A 166 -12.50 12.95 1.95
CA ALA A 166 -13.69 12.26 2.43
C ALA A 166 -13.44 10.77 2.72
N ASN A 167 -12.66 10.08 1.88
CA ASN A 167 -12.28 8.67 2.12
C ASN A 167 -11.46 8.52 3.42
N LEU A 168 -10.51 9.43 3.66
CA LEU A 168 -9.70 9.40 4.88
C LEU A 168 -10.51 9.78 6.12
N GLN A 169 -11.42 10.75 6.00
CA GLN A 169 -12.34 11.10 7.08
C GLN A 169 -13.25 9.91 7.43
N ALA A 170 -13.80 9.21 6.43
CA ALA A 170 -14.61 8.01 6.65
C ALA A 170 -13.82 6.90 7.36
N ALA A 171 -12.54 6.71 7.01
CA ALA A 171 -11.65 5.78 7.71
C ALA A 171 -11.43 6.19 9.17
N GLN A 172 -11.20 7.48 9.44
CA GLN A 172 -11.06 7.99 10.81
C GLN A 172 -12.35 7.84 11.63
N ASP A 173 -13.50 8.21 11.06
CA ASP A 173 -14.79 8.16 11.74
C ASP A 173 -15.16 6.72 12.06
N TYR A 174 -14.92 5.80 11.12
CA TYR A 174 -15.12 4.40 11.35
C TYR A 174 -14.12 3.82 12.36
N LEU A 175 -12.85 4.22 12.34
CA LEU A 175 -11.87 3.84 13.36
C LEU A 175 -12.39 4.24 14.76
N GLY A 176 -12.85 5.47 14.93
CA GLY A 176 -13.37 5.98 16.20
C GLY A 176 -12.31 5.86 17.30
N GLU A 177 -12.66 5.20 18.41
CA GLU A 177 -11.75 4.93 19.54
C GLU A 177 -11.01 3.59 19.44
N LYS A 178 -11.21 2.81 18.35
CA LYS A 178 -10.59 1.50 18.22
C LYS A 178 -9.09 1.63 17.99
N ALA A 179 -8.31 0.66 18.48
CA ALA A 179 -6.88 0.61 18.23
C ALA A 179 -6.59 0.39 16.72
N PHE A 180 -7.37 -0.46 16.08
CA PHE A 180 -7.33 -0.86 14.67
C PHE A 180 -8.73 -0.83 14.05
N MET A 181 -8.84 -0.91 12.72
CA MET A 181 -10.10 -0.71 11.99
C MET A 181 -11.23 -1.61 12.49
N MET A 182 -10.93 -2.84 12.91
CA MET A 182 -11.93 -3.82 13.36
C MET A 182 -11.94 -4.09 14.88
N GLY A 183 -11.12 -3.40 15.67
CA GLY A 183 -11.10 -3.54 17.12
C GLY A 183 -9.70 -3.43 17.71
N ASP A 184 -9.36 -4.35 18.62
CA ASP A 184 -8.15 -4.26 19.44
C ASP A 184 -6.91 -4.92 18.81
N SER A 185 -7.08 -5.72 17.75
CA SER A 185 -6.00 -6.38 17.01
C SER A 185 -6.04 -6.02 15.52
N PRO A 186 -4.90 -5.94 14.84
CA PRO A 186 -4.86 -5.66 13.41
C PRO A 186 -5.44 -6.82 12.60
N THR A 187 -6.14 -6.47 11.55
CA THR A 187 -6.82 -7.36 10.59
C THR A 187 -6.33 -7.10 9.17
N GLU A 188 -6.85 -7.84 8.18
CA GLU A 188 -6.38 -7.67 6.80
C GLU A 188 -6.68 -6.27 6.24
N VAL A 189 -7.79 -5.65 6.63
CA VAL A 189 -8.13 -4.29 6.16
C VAL A 189 -7.10 -3.27 6.66
N ASP A 190 -6.51 -3.48 7.83
CA ASP A 190 -5.50 -2.61 8.39
C ASP A 190 -4.24 -2.62 7.51
N CYS A 191 -3.93 -3.73 6.83
CA CYS A 191 -2.83 -3.82 5.87
C CYS A 191 -3.03 -2.85 4.70
N SER A 192 -4.26 -2.74 4.17
CA SER A 192 -4.58 -1.77 3.11
C SER A 192 -4.56 -0.35 3.65
N VAL A 193 -5.31 -0.05 4.71
CA VAL A 193 -5.43 1.32 5.24
C VAL A 193 -4.06 1.87 5.64
N PHE A 194 -3.24 1.07 6.33
CA PHE A 194 -1.88 1.45 6.69
C PHE A 194 -1.01 1.72 5.45
N ALA A 195 -1.03 0.83 4.46
CA ALA A 195 -0.17 0.97 3.29
C ALA A 195 -0.43 2.25 2.50
N PHE A 196 -1.71 2.61 2.33
CA PHE A 196 -2.08 3.85 1.66
C PHE A 196 -1.74 5.10 2.49
N LEU A 197 -1.96 5.06 3.81
CA LEU A 197 -1.54 6.15 4.70
C LEU A 197 -0.02 6.32 4.74
N ALA A 198 0.74 5.23 4.77
CA ALA A 198 2.19 5.27 4.77
C ALA A 198 2.74 5.90 3.49
N VAL A 199 2.18 5.52 2.34
CA VAL A 199 2.58 6.11 1.05
C VAL A 199 2.26 7.59 0.98
N LEU A 200 1.13 8.01 1.55
CA LEU A 200 0.75 9.40 1.70
C LEU A 200 1.73 10.14 2.62
N ILE A 201 1.99 9.63 3.82
CA ILE A 201 2.79 10.30 4.86
C ILE A 201 4.26 10.40 4.44
N PHE A 202 4.80 9.37 3.78
CA PHE A 202 6.23 9.32 3.45
C PHE A 202 6.57 9.89 2.08
N TYR A 203 5.62 9.88 1.13
CA TYR A 203 5.90 10.10 -0.29
C TYR A 203 4.93 11.07 -0.97
N THR A 204 4.23 11.92 -0.23
CA THR A 204 3.43 12.99 -0.84
C THR A 204 4.36 14.07 -1.44
N PRO A 205 4.04 14.60 -2.64
CA PRO A 205 4.76 15.75 -3.18
C PRO A 205 4.65 16.96 -2.26
N ARG A 206 5.74 17.74 -2.13
CA ARG A 206 5.83 18.85 -1.16
C ARG A 206 4.71 19.88 -1.30
N GLN A 207 4.26 20.17 -2.51
CA GLN A 207 3.20 21.14 -2.77
C GLN A 207 1.84 20.71 -2.17
N PHE A 208 1.61 19.40 -2.05
CA PHE A 208 0.35 18.84 -1.57
C PHE A 208 0.41 18.43 -0.09
N GLU A 209 1.55 18.60 0.59
CA GLU A 209 1.74 18.18 1.99
C GLU A 209 0.68 18.73 2.96
N ARG A 210 0.29 20.01 2.79
CA ARG A 210 -0.73 20.65 3.63
C ARG A 210 -2.16 20.22 3.32
N GLN A 211 -2.43 19.75 2.11
CA GLN A 211 -3.78 19.43 1.65
C GLN A 211 -4.11 17.94 1.80
N MET A 212 -3.11 17.08 1.65
CA MET A 212 -3.33 15.64 1.63
C MET A 212 -2.16 14.82 2.16
N GLY A 213 -1.02 15.45 2.50
CA GLY A 213 0.17 14.76 2.98
C GLY A 213 0.20 14.56 4.49
N LYS A 214 1.40 14.44 5.06
CA LYS A 214 1.61 14.21 6.49
C LYS A 214 0.97 15.31 7.32
N ASN A 215 1.19 16.58 6.95
CA ASN A 215 0.68 17.71 7.71
C ASN A 215 -0.86 17.68 7.77
N TYR A 216 -1.51 17.37 6.65
CA TYR A 216 -2.97 17.22 6.63
C TYR A 216 -3.44 16.10 7.56
N VAL A 217 -2.87 14.89 7.44
CA VAL A 217 -3.29 13.75 8.27
C VAL A 217 -3.04 14.02 9.75
N GLN A 218 -1.90 14.59 10.11
CA GLN A 218 -1.57 14.91 11.50
C GLN A 218 -2.48 16.00 12.09
N GLU A 219 -2.78 17.06 11.34
CA GLU A 219 -3.56 18.20 11.84
C GLU A 219 -5.08 17.98 11.79
N LYS A 220 -5.57 17.30 10.75
CA LYS A 220 -7.01 17.13 10.48
C LYS A 220 -7.53 15.75 10.85
N LEU A 221 -6.67 14.74 10.85
CA LEU A 221 -7.03 13.35 11.11
C LEU A 221 -6.17 12.71 12.22
N PRO A 222 -6.10 13.32 13.43
CA PRO A 222 -5.16 12.94 14.46
C PRO A 222 -5.31 11.47 14.91
N LYS A 223 -6.53 10.94 15.00
CA LYS A 223 -6.76 9.54 15.39
C LYS A 223 -6.24 8.56 14.33
N LEU A 224 -6.40 8.94 13.06
CA LEU A 224 -5.88 8.17 11.94
C LEU A 224 -4.34 8.24 11.89
N PHE A 225 -3.76 9.38 12.26
CA PHE A 225 -2.31 9.52 12.40
C PHE A 225 -1.75 8.64 13.54
N GLU A 226 -2.41 8.61 14.70
CA GLU A 226 -2.03 7.72 15.80
C GLU A 226 -2.17 6.23 15.43
N TYR A 227 -3.24 5.87 14.72
CA TYR A 227 -3.40 4.54 14.13
C TYR A 227 -2.24 4.18 13.19
N PHE A 228 -1.85 5.11 12.32
CA PHE A 228 -0.71 4.92 11.44
C PHE A 228 0.58 4.68 12.23
N LEU A 229 0.84 5.44 13.30
CA LEU A 229 2.02 5.24 14.15
C LEU A 229 2.01 3.86 14.82
N ARG A 230 0.85 3.37 15.29
CA ARG A 230 0.72 2.00 15.84
C ARG A 230 1.04 0.94 14.78
N MET A 231 0.45 1.05 13.60
CA MET A 231 0.70 0.10 12.51
C MET A 231 2.15 0.14 12.04
N LYS A 232 2.76 1.32 11.95
CA LYS A 232 4.19 1.49 11.65
C LYS A 232 5.05 0.80 12.71
N GLN A 233 4.75 0.97 13.99
CA GLN A 233 5.52 0.33 15.06
C GLN A 233 5.48 -1.20 14.98
N LEU A 234 4.35 -1.78 14.54
CA LEU A 234 4.21 -3.23 14.36
C LEU A 234 4.94 -3.79 13.13
N THR A 235 5.20 -2.96 12.12
CA THR A 235 5.59 -3.43 10.78
C THR A 235 6.92 -2.90 10.29
N TYR A 236 7.25 -1.65 10.64
CA TYR A 236 8.49 -0.93 10.33
C TYR A 236 8.99 -0.13 11.56
N PRO A 237 9.31 -0.82 12.69
CA PRO A 237 9.75 -0.16 13.92
C PRO A 237 11.04 0.65 13.75
N ASP A 238 12.00 0.12 12.98
CA ASP A 238 13.32 0.71 12.80
C ASP A 238 13.37 1.81 11.71
N TYR A 239 12.26 2.00 10.98
CA TYR A 239 12.18 3.05 9.97
C TYR A 239 12.03 4.42 10.66
N SER A 240 13.07 5.24 10.63
CA SER A 240 13.15 6.47 11.44
C SER A 240 12.36 7.65 10.89
N SER A 241 11.90 7.61 9.63
CA SER A 241 11.04 8.66 9.09
C SER A 241 9.67 8.58 9.76
N CYS A 242 9.32 9.66 10.48
CA CYS A 242 7.96 9.98 10.86
C CYS A 242 7.72 11.46 10.60
#